data_AF-A0A9Q9J7X8-F1
#
_entry.id   AF-A0A9Q9J7X8-F1
#
_cell.length_a   1.000
_cell.length_b   1.000
_cell.length_c   1.000
_cell.angle_alpha   90.00
_cell.angle_beta   90.00
_cell.angle_gamma   90.00
#
_symmetry.space_group_name_H-M   'P 1'
#
loop_
_entity.id
_entity.type
_entity.pdbx_description
1 polymer ?
#
loop_
_entity_poly.entity_id
_entity_poly.type
_entity_poly.pdbx_seq_one_letter_code
_entity_poly.pdbx_strand_id
1 'polypeptide(L)'
;MAKPDWGELQQRFLSDHAKTGVSPKDWCEAQGLNYATARRYIKKPSAQTAQKPAQKKLRTAQDEKSLSSAQSNKHIDAEQEAELFDSQSIDPRNYGLNDMQWKFVNEYLVDMDKTAAYKRAGYKCEGETAAAAARRLYRNVSVNAAIRDALELRAKRTAITQDAVLQWWWDIATADATQLTEHHRACCRYCWGFGHQYQWRDAVEYEEKRLEALERKRREPADAGGYGFDDTLDPNPDCPRCNGAGISRPVFHDTRDLTGAARRLFAGVKEGKFGLEMITRNQDEAMKLVAQHLGMLKNKTELSGPDGAPVQTETVNLTPQEAAEAYKKLMG
;
A
#
# COMPACT_ATOMS: atom_id res chain seq x y z
N MET A 1 -46.60 -8.85 -10.98
CA MET A 1 -46.05 -8.48 -12.30
C MET A 1 -44.80 -9.33 -12.53
N ALA A 2 -44.72 -10.02 -13.67
CA ALA A 2 -43.56 -10.86 -14.00
C ALA A 2 -42.30 -9.99 -14.15
N LYS A 3 -41.16 -10.46 -13.65
CA LYS A 3 -39.88 -9.76 -13.80
C LYS A 3 -39.52 -9.75 -15.30
N PRO A 4 -39.13 -8.61 -15.89
CA PRO A 4 -38.65 -8.56 -17.27
C PRO A 4 -37.41 -9.45 -17.42
N ASP A 5 -37.36 -10.28 -18.45
CA ASP A 5 -36.15 -11.02 -18.80
C ASP A 5 -35.12 -10.07 -19.42
N TRP A 6 -34.21 -9.60 -18.57
CA TRP A 6 -33.17 -8.66 -18.95
C TRP A 6 -32.16 -9.24 -19.95
N GLY A 7 -32.00 -10.57 -20.01
CA GLY A 7 -31.09 -11.22 -20.95
C GLY A 7 -31.61 -11.14 -22.38
N GLU A 8 -32.91 -11.40 -22.57
CA GLU A 8 -33.55 -11.30 -23.89
C GLU A 8 -33.62 -9.84 -24.37
N LEU A 9 -33.91 -8.90 -23.47
CA LEU A 9 -33.95 -7.47 -23.78
C LEU A 9 -32.57 -6.93 -24.19
N GLN A 10 -31.48 -7.40 -23.58
CA GLN A 10 -30.12 -7.02 -24.00
C GLN A 10 -29.80 -7.51 -25.41
N GLN A 11 -30.22 -8.73 -25.79
CA GLN A 11 -30.00 -9.25 -27.14
C GLN A 11 -30.78 -8.46 -28.20
N ARG A 12 -32.05 -8.12 -27.90
CA ARG A 12 -32.87 -7.28 -28.78
C ARG A 12 -32.29 -5.87 -28.92
N PHE A 13 -31.79 -5.28 -27.82
CA PHE A 13 -31.09 -3.99 -27.88
C PHE A 13 -29.84 -4.07 -28.76
N LEU A 14 -29.01 -5.11 -28.62
CA LEU A 14 -27.82 -5.28 -29.45
C LEU A 14 -28.17 -5.44 -30.95
N SER A 15 -29.22 -6.18 -31.28
CA SER A 15 -29.66 -6.32 -32.67
C SER A 15 -30.21 -5.02 -33.27
N ASP A 16 -30.95 -4.24 -32.48
CA ASP A 16 -31.52 -2.98 -32.93
C ASP A 16 -30.44 -1.91 -33.03
N HIS A 17 -29.58 -1.77 -32.03
CA HIS A 17 -28.43 -0.86 -32.06
C HIS A 17 -27.48 -1.16 -33.24
N ALA A 18 -27.31 -2.43 -33.61
CA ALA A 18 -26.52 -2.79 -34.80
C ALA A 18 -27.17 -2.36 -36.12
N LYS A 19 -28.50 -2.29 -36.19
CA LYS A 19 -29.25 -1.92 -37.40
C LYS A 19 -29.51 -0.42 -37.52
N THR A 20 -29.83 0.24 -36.41
CA THR A 20 -30.36 1.61 -36.39
C THR A 20 -29.48 2.59 -35.61
N GLY A 21 -28.50 2.10 -34.85
CA GLY A 21 -27.62 2.96 -34.03
C GLY A 21 -28.30 3.65 -32.84
N VAL A 22 -29.52 3.24 -32.48
CA VAL A 22 -30.35 3.88 -31.45
C VAL A 22 -29.67 3.81 -30.08
N SER A 23 -29.72 4.91 -29.32
CA SER A 23 -29.08 4.97 -28.00
C SER A 23 -29.80 4.08 -26.97
N PRO A 24 -29.10 3.55 -25.94
CA PRO A 24 -29.72 2.75 -24.89
C PRO A 24 -30.90 3.44 -24.19
N LYS A 25 -30.87 4.78 -24.10
CA LYS A 25 -31.93 5.56 -23.46
C LYS A 25 -33.19 5.58 -24.32
N ASP A 26 -33.04 5.94 -25.59
CA ASP A 26 -34.16 6.05 -26.54
C ASP A 26 -34.77 4.68 -26.82
N TRP A 27 -33.95 3.62 -26.84
CA TRP A 27 -34.43 2.24 -26.98
C TRP A 27 -35.24 1.78 -25.77
N CYS A 28 -34.79 2.09 -24.54
CA CYS A 28 -35.56 1.76 -23.33
C CYS A 28 -36.90 2.50 -23.28
N GLU A 29 -36.92 3.78 -23.68
CA GLU A 29 -38.14 4.59 -23.75
C GLU A 29 -39.12 4.05 -24.79
N ALA A 30 -38.64 3.61 -25.97
CA ALA A 30 -39.46 2.97 -27.00
C ALA A 30 -40.05 1.61 -26.58
N GLN A 31 -39.36 0.87 -25.70
CA GLN A 31 -39.84 -0.40 -25.14
C GLN A 31 -40.69 -0.21 -23.87
N GLY A 32 -40.99 1.03 -23.47
CA GLY A 32 -41.77 1.33 -22.26
C GLY A 32 -41.05 0.98 -20.95
N LEU A 33 -39.72 0.87 -20.99
CA LEU A 33 -38.89 0.53 -19.84
C LEU A 33 -38.34 1.80 -19.18
N ASN A 34 -38.35 1.84 -17.84
CA ASN A 34 -37.70 2.91 -17.11
C ASN A 34 -36.17 2.82 -17.29
N TYR A 35 -35.58 3.82 -17.94
CA TYR A 35 -34.14 3.85 -18.21
C TYR A 35 -33.28 3.77 -16.94
N ALA A 36 -33.73 4.34 -15.81
CA ALA A 36 -32.96 4.36 -14.57
C ALA A 36 -32.72 2.95 -13.99
N THR A 37 -33.65 2.02 -14.21
CA THR A 37 -33.52 0.61 -13.83
C THR A 37 -32.85 -0.21 -14.93
N ALA A 38 -33.19 0.07 -16.19
CA ALA A 38 -32.72 -0.65 -17.35
C ALA A 38 -31.21 -0.46 -17.65
N ARG A 39 -30.64 0.71 -17.35
CA ARG A 39 -29.21 1.05 -17.61
C ARG A 39 -28.19 0.12 -16.93
N ARG A 40 -28.60 -0.66 -15.93
CA ARG A 40 -27.72 -1.65 -15.27
C ARG A 40 -27.54 -2.91 -16.11
N TYR A 41 -28.55 -3.25 -16.92
CA TYR A 41 -28.62 -4.49 -17.70
C TYR A 41 -28.44 -4.25 -19.19
N ILE A 42 -28.90 -3.12 -19.72
CA ILE A 42 -28.81 -2.78 -21.14
C ILE A 42 -27.54 -1.95 -21.41
N LYS A 43 -26.58 -2.54 -22.11
CA LYS A 43 -25.25 -1.93 -22.35
C LYS A 43 -24.86 -1.99 -23.83
N LYS A 44 -24.25 -0.91 -24.32
CA LYS A 44 -23.56 -0.91 -25.62
C LYS A 44 -22.42 -1.95 -25.58
N PRO A 45 -22.18 -2.66 -26.69
CA PRO A 45 -21.02 -3.55 -26.78
C PRO A 45 -19.75 -2.69 -26.69
N SER A 46 -18.91 -2.93 -25.69
CA SER A 46 -17.63 -2.23 -25.55
C SER A 46 -16.62 -2.77 -26.57
N ALA A 47 -15.87 -1.88 -27.21
CA ALA A 47 -14.89 -2.23 -28.23
C ALA A 47 -13.60 -2.90 -27.68
N GLN A 48 -13.61 -3.45 -26.46
CA GLN A 48 -12.42 -4.03 -25.82
C GLN A 48 -12.36 -5.56 -25.82
N THR A 49 -13.26 -6.26 -26.52
CA THR A 49 -13.26 -7.74 -26.55
C THR A 49 -13.07 -8.34 -27.95
N ALA A 50 -12.56 -7.58 -28.92
CA ALA A 50 -12.38 -8.04 -30.31
C ALA A 50 -10.95 -7.86 -30.88
N GLN A 51 -9.92 -7.68 -30.04
CA GLN A 51 -8.52 -7.63 -30.50
C GLN A 51 -7.60 -8.51 -29.66
N LYS A 52 -7.61 -9.82 -29.94
CA LYS A 52 -6.50 -10.77 -29.71
C LYS A 52 -6.82 -12.02 -30.56
N PRO A 53 -6.56 -11.96 -31.88
CA PRO A 53 -5.40 -12.68 -32.39
C PRO A 53 -4.80 -12.03 -33.65
N ALA A 54 -4.00 -10.96 -33.52
CA ALA A 54 -3.30 -10.38 -34.68
C ALA A 54 -1.92 -9.77 -34.38
N GLN A 55 -1.37 -9.94 -33.16
CA GLN A 55 -0.03 -9.45 -32.79
C GLN A 55 0.99 -10.56 -32.51
N LYS A 56 0.70 -11.81 -32.91
CA LYS A 56 1.63 -12.95 -32.78
C LYS A 56 2.39 -13.30 -34.07
N LYS A 57 2.47 -12.41 -35.06
CA LYS A 57 3.17 -12.69 -36.34
C LYS A 57 4.07 -11.57 -36.88
N LEU A 58 4.44 -10.57 -36.07
CA LEU A 58 5.35 -9.48 -36.50
C LEU A 58 6.51 -9.17 -35.53
N ARG A 59 6.81 -10.05 -34.56
CA ARG A 59 8.01 -9.94 -33.70
C ARG A 59 8.95 -11.16 -33.81
N THR A 60 9.03 -11.75 -35.00
CA THR A 60 9.93 -12.88 -35.30
C THR A 60 10.76 -12.64 -36.56
N ALA A 61 11.13 -11.38 -36.83
CA ALA A 61 11.96 -11.05 -38.00
C ALA A 61 12.95 -9.87 -37.81
N GLN A 62 13.13 -9.35 -36.59
CA GLN A 62 14.04 -8.20 -36.35
C GLN A 62 14.87 -8.32 -35.06
N ASP A 63 15.20 -9.54 -34.65
CA ASP A 63 16.22 -9.78 -33.60
C ASP A 63 17.38 -10.64 -34.15
N GLU A 64 17.78 -10.36 -35.39
CA GLU A 64 19.09 -10.75 -35.89
C GLU A 64 19.85 -9.51 -36.33
N LYS A 65 21.01 -9.28 -35.69
CA LYS A 65 21.88 -8.08 -35.72
C LYS A 65 21.33 -6.96 -34.83
N SER A 66 21.72 -6.85 -33.57
CA SER A 66 23.09 -6.58 -33.11
C SER A 66 23.02 -6.60 -31.58
N LEU A 67 23.76 -7.39 -30.82
CA LEU A 67 25.14 -7.13 -30.44
C LEU A 67 25.64 -8.36 -29.67
N SER A 68 26.71 -8.95 -30.17
CA SER A 68 27.56 -9.85 -29.39
C SER A 68 28.30 -9.08 -28.29
N SER A 69 28.71 -9.83 -27.26
CA SER A 69 29.78 -9.57 -26.28
C SER A 69 29.39 -8.95 -24.94
N ALA A 70 29.00 -9.79 -23.99
CA ALA A 70 29.79 -10.05 -22.77
C ALA A 70 29.09 -11.14 -21.93
N GLN A 71 29.71 -12.31 -21.91
CA GLN A 71 29.30 -13.49 -21.17
C GLN A 71 29.56 -13.30 -19.67
N SER A 72 28.65 -13.77 -18.82
CA SER A 72 28.95 -14.96 -18.00
C SER A 72 27.65 -15.60 -17.49
N ASN A 73 27.53 -16.87 -17.83
CA ASN A 73 26.40 -17.76 -17.56
C ASN A 73 26.18 -18.00 -16.07
N LYS A 74 24.92 -18.29 -15.71
CA LYS A 74 24.50 -19.66 -15.35
C LYS A 74 23.01 -19.80 -15.69
N HIS A 75 22.74 -20.38 -16.85
CA HIS A 75 21.46 -21.05 -17.10
C HIS A 75 21.39 -22.23 -16.14
N ILE A 76 20.40 -22.22 -15.26
CA ILE A 76 20.05 -23.37 -14.44
C ILE A 76 19.05 -24.17 -15.28
N ASP A 77 19.39 -25.41 -15.59
CA ASP A 77 18.56 -26.32 -16.38
C ASP A 77 17.26 -26.63 -15.61
N ALA A 78 16.15 -26.87 -16.32
CA ALA A 78 14.85 -27.20 -15.70
C ALA A 78 14.89 -28.48 -14.83
N GLU A 79 15.90 -29.32 -15.01
CA GLU A 79 16.20 -30.47 -14.15
C GLU A 79 16.86 -30.05 -12.83
N GLN A 80 17.68 -28.99 -12.83
CA GLN A 80 18.23 -28.40 -11.61
C GLN A 80 17.15 -27.66 -10.80
N GLU A 81 16.13 -27.07 -11.45
CA GLU A 81 14.96 -26.54 -10.73
C GLU A 81 14.15 -27.65 -10.05
N ALA A 82 14.04 -28.84 -10.65
CA ALA A 82 13.37 -29.99 -10.05
C ALA A 82 14.18 -30.62 -8.89
N GLU A 83 15.50 -30.74 -9.02
CA GLU A 83 16.37 -31.21 -7.93
C GLU A 83 16.52 -30.18 -6.79
N LEU A 84 16.48 -28.88 -7.09
CA LEU A 84 16.47 -27.82 -6.08
C LEU A 84 15.14 -27.79 -5.31
N PHE A 85 14.03 -28.14 -5.96
CA PHE A 85 12.71 -28.29 -5.34
C PHE A 85 12.63 -29.52 -4.41
N ASP A 86 13.29 -30.63 -4.78
CA ASP A 86 13.32 -31.86 -3.98
C ASP A 86 14.19 -31.70 -2.72
N SER A 87 15.30 -30.96 -2.83
CA SER A 87 16.23 -30.67 -1.71
C SER A 87 15.67 -29.76 -0.60
N GLN A 88 14.53 -29.09 -0.84
CA GLN A 88 13.93 -28.13 0.10
C GLN A 88 12.71 -28.68 0.85
N SER A 89 12.35 -29.94 0.60
CA SER A 89 11.29 -30.63 1.34
C SER A 89 11.87 -31.35 2.56
N ILE A 90 11.23 -31.18 3.72
CA ILE A 90 11.59 -31.95 4.92
C ILE A 90 10.92 -33.31 4.82
N ASP A 91 11.71 -34.36 4.62
CA ASP A 91 11.21 -35.73 4.72
C ASP A 91 11.08 -36.13 6.21
N PRO A 92 9.88 -36.53 6.68
CA PRO A 92 9.65 -37.02 8.05
C PRO A 92 10.56 -38.19 8.45
N ARG A 93 10.99 -38.98 7.46
CA ARG A 93 11.80 -40.18 7.67
C ARG A 93 13.22 -39.87 8.14
N ASN A 94 13.76 -38.70 7.78
CA ASN A 94 15.10 -38.27 8.18
C ASN A 94 15.23 -38.03 9.69
N TYR A 95 14.09 -37.79 10.37
CA TYR A 95 14.03 -37.52 11.81
C TYR A 95 13.44 -38.69 12.59
N GLY A 96 13.11 -39.81 11.93
CA GLY A 96 12.46 -40.96 12.57
C GLY A 96 11.10 -40.63 13.19
N LEU A 97 10.36 -39.69 12.58
CA LEU A 97 9.08 -39.22 13.10
C LEU A 97 7.92 -40.10 12.68
N ASN A 98 6.98 -40.33 13.59
CA ASN A 98 5.70 -40.95 13.29
C ASN A 98 4.76 -39.94 12.59
N ASP A 99 3.81 -40.43 11.78
CA ASP A 99 2.83 -39.63 11.04
C ASP A 99 2.08 -38.62 11.92
N MET A 100 1.73 -39.00 13.15
CA MET A 100 1.09 -38.07 14.10
C MET A 100 2.05 -36.98 14.60
N GLN A 101 3.32 -37.31 14.80
CA GLN A 101 4.33 -36.32 15.19
C GLN A 101 4.63 -35.38 14.03
N TRP A 102 4.66 -35.89 12.79
CA TRP A 102 4.80 -35.07 11.60
C TRP A 102 3.62 -34.12 11.40
N LYS A 103 2.38 -34.59 11.59
CA LYS A 103 1.19 -33.73 11.62
C LYS A 103 1.33 -32.64 12.69
N PHE A 104 1.81 -32.99 13.88
CA PHE A 104 2.08 -32.01 14.93
C PHE A 104 3.09 -30.94 14.50
N VAL A 105 4.19 -31.32 13.84
CA VAL A 105 5.18 -30.37 13.30
C VAL A 105 4.53 -29.43 12.28
N ASN A 106 3.79 -29.95 11.30
CA ASN A 106 3.12 -29.14 10.28
C ASN A 106 2.09 -28.18 10.88
N GLU A 107 1.25 -28.68 11.79
CA GLU A 107 0.23 -27.87 12.45
C GLU A 107 0.84 -26.80 13.36
N TYR A 108 1.98 -27.10 13.98
CA TYR A 108 2.72 -26.12 14.80
C TYR A 108 3.28 -24.98 13.94
N LEU A 109 3.73 -25.27 12.72
CA LEU A 109 4.24 -24.24 11.80
C LEU A 109 3.13 -23.28 11.34
N VAL A 110 1.84 -23.61 11.48
CA VAL A 110 0.75 -22.71 11.06
C VAL A 110 0.62 -21.50 11.99
N ASP A 111 0.54 -21.73 13.30
CA ASP A 111 0.19 -20.70 14.30
C ASP A 111 1.16 -20.62 15.50
N MET A 112 2.20 -21.46 15.54
CA MET A 112 3.19 -21.54 16.62
C MET A 112 2.60 -21.84 18.00
N ASP A 113 1.36 -22.36 18.05
CA ASP A 113 0.73 -22.80 19.29
C ASP A 113 0.86 -24.32 19.45
N LYS A 114 1.60 -24.72 20.48
CA LYS A 114 1.85 -26.13 20.82
C LYS A 114 0.55 -26.86 21.14
N THR A 115 -0.36 -26.21 21.85
CA THR A 115 -1.57 -26.84 22.36
C THR A 115 -2.61 -27.02 21.26
N ALA A 116 -2.76 -26.02 20.39
CA ALA A 116 -3.61 -26.11 19.20
C ALA A 116 -3.07 -27.13 18.20
N ALA A 117 -1.75 -27.13 17.93
CA ALA A 117 -1.10 -28.09 17.04
C ALA A 117 -1.30 -29.54 17.51
N TYR A 118 -1.20 -29.79 18.82
CA TYR A 118 -1.41 -31.12 19.41
C TYR A 118 -2.86 -31.62 19.21
N LYS A 119 -3.85 -30.73 19.34
CA LYS A 119 -5.25 -31.08 19.10
C LYS A 119 -5.51 -31.36 17.62
N ARG A 120 -5.02 -30.50 16.71
CA ARG A 120 -5.20 -30.66 15.26
C ARG A 120 -4.47 -31.88 14.70
N ALA A 121 -3.34 -32.27 15.30
CA ALA A 121 -2.64 -33.50 14.97
C ALA A 121 -3.41 -34.79 15.33
N GLY A 122 -4.52 -34.69 16.09
CA GLY A 122 -5.43 -35.80 16.39
C GLY A 122 -5.15 -36.54 17.69
N TYR A 123 -4.42 -35.94 18.63
CA TYR A 123 -4.18 -36.55 19.94
C TYR A 123 -5.42 -36.44 20.86
N LYS A 124 -5.70 -37.51 21.61
CA LYS A 124 -6.95 -37.70 22.38
C LYS A 124 -7.00 -36.97 23.74
N CYS A 125 -5.99 -36.19 24.10
CA CYS A 125 -5.91 -35.55 25.41
C CYS A 125 -6.63 -34.18 25.39
N GLU A 126 -7.38 -33.85 26.44
CA GLU A 126 -8.10 -32.56 26.55
C GLU A 126 -7.62 -31.72 27.75
N GLY A 127 -7.86 -30.40 27.68
CA GLY A 127 -7.56 -29.45 28.76
C GLY A 127 -6.08 -29.30 29.14
N GLU A 128 -5.82 -29.09 30.43
CA GLU A 128 -4.48 -28.96 31.05
C GLU A 128 -3.55 -30.14 30.70
N THR A 129 -4.10 -31.35 30.63
CA THR A 129 -3.32 -32.56 30.30
C THR A 129 -2.79 -32.53 28.87
N ALA A 130 -3.55 -31.96 27.92
CA ALA A 130 -3.12 -31.77 26.54
C ALA A 130 -1.98 -30.75 26.44
N ALA A 131 -2.03 -29.67 27.23
CA ALA A 131 -0.99 -28.66 27.26
C ALA A 131 0.33 -29.23 27.81
N ALA A 132 0.27 -30.03 28.87
CA ALA A 132 1.44 -30.71 29.41
C ALA A 132 2.03 -31.74 28.42
N ALA A 133 1.18 -32.52 27.75
CA ALA A 133 1.60 -33.50 26.74
C ALA A 133 2.22 -32.82 25.51
N ALA A 134 1.61 -31.75 24.99
CA ALA A 134 2.14 -30.96 23.88
C ALA A 134 3.52 -30.36 24.19
N ARG A 135 3.73 -29.85 25.42
CA ARG A 135 5.03 -29.34 25.86
C ARG A 135 6.09 -30.45 25.91
N ARG A 136 5.73 -31.65 26.35
CA ARG A 136 6.63 -32.82 26.34
C ARG A 136 6.97 -33.24 24.90
N LEU A 137 5.97 -33.27 24.01
CA LEU A 137 6.18 -33.62 22.61
C LEU A 137 7.09 -32.61 21.89
N TYR A 138 6.90 -31.31 22.15
CA TYR A 138 7.77 -30.24 21.63
C TYR A 138 9.23 -30.34 22.13
N ARG A 139 9.44 -30.86 23.34
CA ARG A 139 10.79 -31.07 23.91
C ARG A 139 11.47 -32.36 23.42
N ASN A 140 10.74 -33.23 22.73
CA ASN A 140 11.35 -34.43 22.16
C ASN A 140 12.40 -34.02 21.12
N VAL A 141 13.58 -34.64 21.18
CA VAL A 141 14.76 -34.25 20.39
C VAL A 141 14.49 -34.34 18.88
N SER A 142 13.82 -35.39 18.40
CA SER A 142 13.56 -35.56 16.96
C SER A 142 12.50 -34.58 16.44
N VAL A 143 11.44 -34.38 17.22
CA VAL A 143 10.36 -33.43 16.89
C VAL A 143 10.90 -32.00 16.89
N ASN A 144 11.73 -31.65 17.88
CA ASN A 144 12.32 -30.32 17.99
C ASN A 144 13.29 -30.03 16.84
N ALA A 145 14.13 -31.02 16.48
CA ALA A 145 15.03 -30.92 15.33
C ALA A 145 14.26 -30.67 14.04
N ALA A 146 13.19 -31.44 13.77
CA ALA A 146 12.36 -31.23 12.59
C ALA A 146 11.66 -29.86 12.56
N ILE A 147 11.18 -29.35 13.72
CA ILE A 147 10.58 -28.01 13.81
C ILE A 147 11.62 -26.94 13.49
N ARG A 148 12.83 -27.04 14.06
CA ARG A 148 13.90 -26.06 13.84
C ARG A 148 14.29 -26.00 12.37
N ASP A 149 14.50 -27.16 11.75
CA ASP A 149 14.93 -27.24 10.37
C ASP A 149 13.79 -26.81 9.42
N ALA A 150 12.52 -27.01 9.81
CA ALA A 150 11.35 -26.49 9.09
C ALA A 150 11.18 -24.98 9.20
N LEU A 151 11.47 -24.40 10.36
CA LEU A 151 11.52 -22.96 10.52
C LEU A 151 12.64 -22.35 9.70
N GLU A 152 13.81 -23.00 9.66
CA GLU A 152 14.95 -22.56 8.86
C GLU A 152 14.64 -22.63 7.36
N LEU A 153 14.06 -23.72 6.88
CA LEU A 153 13.61 -23.86 5.49
C LEU A 153 12.50 -22.87 5.14
N ARG A 154 11.56 -22.61 6.06
CA ARG A 154 10.55 -21.56 5.87
C ARG A 154 11.19 -20.19 5.77
N ALA A 155 12.16 -19.86 6.63
CA ALA A 155 12.87 -18.59 6.61
C ALA A 155 13.67 -18.42 5.32
N LYS A 156 14.36 -19.48 4.87
CA LYS A 156 15.05 -19.55 3.57
C LYS A 156 14.08 -19.35 2.39
N ARG A 157 12.92 -20.02 2.42
CA ARG A 157 11.88 -19.91 1.38
C ARG A 157 11.24 -18.52 1.33
N THR A 158 10.99 -17.91 2.48
CA THR A 158 10.39 -16.57 2.53
C THR A 158 11.40 -15.46 2.26
N ALA A 159 12.71 -15.72 2.40
CA ALA A 159 13.81 -14.77 2.19
C ALA A 159 13.70 -13.43 2.96
N ILE A 160 12.75 -13.32 3.90
CA ILE A 160 12.58 -12.17 4.78
C ILE A 160 13.45 -12.43 6.02
N THR A 161 14.66 -11.87 6.02
CA THR A 161 15.54 -11.87 7.19
C THR A 161 15.16 -10.74 8.14
N GLN A 162 15.58 -10.86 9.40
CA GLN A 162 15.41 -9.77 10.38
C GLN A 162 16.09 -8.47 9.89
N ASP A 163 17.28 -8.60 9.29
CA ASP A 163 18.00 -7.49 8.66
C ASP A 163 17.19 -6.87 7.52
N ALA A 164 16.51 -7.67 6.69
CA ALA A 164 15.68 -7.15 5.61
C ALA A 164 14.49 -6.34 6.13
N VAL A 165 13.82 -6.81 7.19
CA VAL A 165 12.73 -6.06 7.84
C VAL A 165 13.25 -4.78 8.49
N LEU A 166 14.41 -4.85 9.14
CA LEU A 166 15.05 -3.69 9.75
C LEU A 166 15.41 -2.64 8.70
N GLN A 167 16.00 -3.05 7.57
CA GLN A 167 16.29 -2.18 6.44
C GLN A 167 15.02 -1.55 5.87
N TRP A 168 13.92 -2.29 5.78
CA TRP A 168 12.64 -1.72 5.35
C TRP A 168 12.12 -0.64 6.30
N TRP A 169 12.18 -0.87 7.62
CA TRP A 169 11.79 0.15 8.59
C TRP A 169 12.72 1.36 8.55
N TRP A 170 14.02 1.12 8.41
CA TRP A 170 15.01 2.19 8.27
C TRP A 170 14.77 3.05 7.03
N ASP A 171 14.51 2.42 5.88
CA ASP A 171 14.19 3.11 4.63
C ASP A 171 12.93 3.99 4.79
N ILE A 172 11.88 3.50 5.46
CA ILE A 172 10.67 4.30 5.72
C ILE A 172 10.98 5.45 6.68
N ALA A 173 11.69 5.15 7.77
CA ALA A 173 11.99 6.11 8.83
C ALA A 173 12.88 7.26 8.34
N THR A 174 13.75 7.01 7.38
CA THR A 174 14.71 7.99 6.84
C THR A 174 14.36 8.51 5.45
N ALA A 175 13.26 8.04 4.85
CA ALA A 175 12.81 8.52 3.56
C ALA A 175 12.60 10.04 3.55
N ASP A 176 13.08 10.66 2.48
CA ASP A 176 12.90 12.08 2.22
C ASP A 176 11.49 12.33 1.66
N ALA A 177 10.64 12.99 2.45
CA ALA A 177 9.27 13.31 2.05
C ALA A 177 9.20 14.32 0.90
N THR A 178 10.26 15.11 0.67
CA THR A 178 10.30 16.07 -0.44
C THR A 178 10.29 15.38 -1.80
N GLN A 179 10.78 14.14 -1.87
CA GLN A 179 10.68 13.31 -3.08
C GLN A 179 9.25 12.89 -3.44
N LEU A 180 8.30 13.06 -2.53
CA LEU A 180 6.87 12.81 -2.78
C LEU A 180 6.11 14.10 -3.04
N THR A 181 6.32 15.10 -2.17
CA THR A 181 5.59 16.35 -2.23
C THR A 181 6.46 17.53 -1.84
N GLU A 182 6.35 18.60 -2.61
CA GLU A 182 7.04 19.86 -2.35
C GLU A 182 6.03 21.01 -2.24
N HIS A 183 6.47 22.09 -1.61
CA HIS A 183 5.72 23.33 -1.54
C HIS A 183 6.52 24.41 -2.24
N HIS A 184 6.01 24.88 -3.37
CA HIS A 184 6.66 25.92 -4.17
C HIS A 184 5.95 27.26 -4.01
N ARG A 185 6.72 28.33 -4.15
CA ARG A 185 6.21 29.70 -4.30
C ARG A 185 6.41 30.11 -5.76
N ALA A 186 5.34 30.05 -6.52
CA ALA A 186 5.33 30.44 -7.92
C ALA A 186 5.07 31.95 -8.08
N CYS A 187 5.51 32.54 -9.18
CA CYS A 187 5.15 33.91 -9.50
C CYS A 187 3.63 34.09 -9.67
N CYS A 188 3.12 35.30 -9.38
CA CYS A 188 1.74 35.65 -9.69
C CYS A 188 1.62 36.18 -11.12
N ARG A 189 0.39 36.20 -11.66
CA ARG A 189 0.06 36.70 -13.00
C ARG A 189 0.51 38.13 -13.31
N TYR A 190 0.98 38.89 -12.31
CA TYR A 190 1.41 40.28 -12.44
C TYR A 190 2.91 40.46 -12.14
N CYS A 191 3.63 39.40 -11.76
CA CYS A 191 5.04 39.50 -11.37
C CYS A 191 5.91 40.02 -12.50
N TRP A 192 5.74 39.43 -13.68
CA TRP A 192 6.63 39.65 -14.82
C TRP A 192 5.93 40.32 -16.01
N GLY A 193 4.66 40.69 -15.86
CA GLY A 193 3.93 41.46 -16.88
C GLY A 193 4.46 42.89 -17.00
N PHE A 194 4.38 43.47 -18.19
CA PHE A 194 4.82 44.85 -18.43
C PHE A 194 4.12 45.83 -17.49
N GLY A 195 4.91 46.59 -16.72
CA GLY A 195 4.38 47.50 -15.70
C GLY A 195 3.55 46.82 -14.62
N HIS A 196 3.81 45.54 -14.31
CA HIS A 196 3.03 44.70 -13.41
C HIS A 196 1.54 44.59 -13.76
N GLN A 197 1.22 44.66 -15.05
CA GLN A 197 -0.11 44.35 -15.56
C GLN A 197 -0.32 42.83 -15.68
N TYR A 198 -1.57 42.41 -15.87
CA TYR A 198 -1.92 40.99 -15.97
C TYR A 198 -1.28 40.35 -17.21
N GLN A 199 -0.48 39.32 -16.99
CA GLN A 199 0.18 38.55 -18.04
C GLN A 199 -0.65 37.31 -18.41
N TRP A 200 -0.88 37.17 -19.70
CA TRP A 200 -1.56 36.02 -20.31
C TRP A 200 -0.56 34.91 -20.60
N ARG A 201 -0.96 33.64 -20.52
CA ARG A 201 -0.08 32.52 -20.89
C ARG A 201 0.23 32.56 -22.37
N ASP A 202 -0.80 32.70 -23.18
CA ASP A 202 -0.74 32.68 -24.64
C ASP A 202 -1.89 33.52 -25.22
N ALA A 203 -1.86 33.73 -26.54
CA ALA A 203 -2.92 34.47 -27.24
C ALA A 203 -4.28 33.75 -27.16
N VAL A 204 -4.28 32.43 -27.01
CA VAL A 204 -5.50 31.60 -26.94
C VAL A 204 -6.25 31.87 -25.64
N GLU A 205 -5.57 31.89 -24.50
CA GLU A 205 -6.17 32.22 -23.20
C GLU A 205 -6.82 33.60 -23.21
N TYR A 206 -6.16 34.59 -23.84
CA TYR A 206 -6.71 35.93 -23.97
C TYR A 206 -7.96 35.96 -24.86
N GLU A 207 -7.92 35.32 -26.02
CA GLU A 207 -9.08 35.26 -26.93
C GLU A 207 -10.26 34.53 -26.30
N GLU A 208 -10.04 33.41 -25.61
CA GLU A 208 -11.08 32.68 -24.87
C GLU A 208 -11.74 33.59 -23.82
N LYS A 209 -10.95 34.35 -23.05
CA LYS A 209 -11.48 35.29 -22.04
C LYS A 209 -12.16 36.50 -22.65
N ARG A 210 -11.69 36.97 -23.81
CA ARG A 210 -12.34 38.04 -24.57
C ARG A 210 -13.72 37.60 -25.08
N LEU A 211 -13.82 36.39 -25.65
CA LEU A 211 -15.08 35.80 -26.10
C LEU A 211 -16.04 35.54 -24.93
N GLU A 212 -15.55 35.02 -23.81
CA GLU A 212 -16.36 34.84 -22.59
C GLU A 212 -16.89 36.18 -22.06
N ALA A 213 -16.07 37.24 -22.10
CA ALA A 213 -16.50 38.58 -21.71
C ALA A 213 -17.58 39.12 -22.66
N LEU A 214 -17.40 38.94 -23.97
CA LEU A 214 -18.38 39.37 -24.98
C LEU A 214 -19.72 38.65 -24.82
N GLU A 215 -19.69 37.32 -24.64
CA GLU A 215 -20.89 36.50 -24.41
C GLU A 215 -21.64 36.97 -23.15
N ARG A 216 -20.90 37.29 -22.08
CA ARG A 216 -21.46 37.80 -20.83
C ARG A 216 -21.72 39.30 -20.85
N LYS A 217 -21.52 39.98 -21.99
CA LYS A 217 -21.67 41.44 -22.16
C LYS A 217 -20.89 42.24 -21.12
N ARG A 218 -19.71 41.75 -20.74
CA ARG A 218 -18.77 42.41 -19.83
C ARG A 218 -17.71 43.15 -20.66
N ARG A 219 -17.01 44.05 -19.99
CA ARG A 219 -15.83 44.71 -20.56
C ARG A 219 -14.80 43.67 -20.97
N GLU A 220 -14.26 43.81 -22.18
CA GLU A 220 -13.19 42.95 -22.67
C GLU A 220 -11.94 43.08 -21.78
N PRO A 221 -11.21 41.98 -21.52
CA PRO A 221 -9.94 42.04 -20.80
C PRO A 221 -8.91 42.88 -21.56
N ALA A 222 -7.92 43.43 -20.85
CA ALA A 222 -6.79 44.12 -21.45
C ALA A 222 -5.58 43.19 -21.59
N ASP A 223 -4.77 43.42 -22.61
CA ASP A 223 -3.54 42.66 -22.93
C ASP A 223 -2.25 43.40 -22.59
N ALA A 224 -2.34 44.56 -21.92
CA ALA A 224 -1.20 45.44 -21.63
C ALA A 224 -0.04 44.79 -20.86
N GLY A 225 -0.28 43.70 -20.11
CA GLY A 225 0.76 42.94 -19.41
C GLY A 225 1.54 41.97 -20.29
N GLY A 226 1.12 41.76 -21.54
CA GLY A 226 1.75 40.86 -22.49
C GLY A 226 1.37 39.40 -22.33
N TYR A 227 2.02 38.56 -23.14
CA TYR A 227 1.85 37.11 -23.22
C TYR A 227 3.08 36.38 -22.66
N GLY A 228 3.02 35.05 -22.52
CA GLY A 228 4.15 34.23 -22.04
C GLY A 228 4.24 34.10 -20.52
N PHE A 229 3.11 34.15 -19.81
CA PHE A 229 3.09 33.84 -18.38
C PHE A 229 3.53 32.39 -18.12
N ASP A 230 4.61 32.26 -17.35
CA ASP A 230 5.14 31.00 -16.85
C ASP A 230 5.02 30.96 -15.33
N ASP A 231 4.19 30.04 -14.84
CA ASP A 231 3.92 29.88 -13.41
C ASP A 231 4.96 29.06 -12.66
N THR A 232 6.00 28.60 -13.32
CA THR A 232 7.15 27.94 -12.68
C THR A 232 8.23 28.94 -12.28
N LEU A 233 8.18 30.17 -12.78
CA LEU A 233 9.15 31.21 -12.45
C LEU A 233 9.05 31.64 -10.99
N ASP A 234 10.21 32.04 -10.45
CA ASP A 234 10.29 32.64 -9.13
C ASP A 234 9.46 33.94 -9.04
N PRO A 235 8.89 34.24 -7.87
CA PRO A 235 8.16 35.48 -7.66
C PRO A 235 9.07 36.69 -7.84
N ASN A 236 8.61 37.70 -8.58
CA ASN A 236 9.34 38.96 -8.69
C ASN A 236 9.35 39.66 -7.32
N PRO A 237 10.53 39.90 -6.71
CA PRO A 237 10.64 40.55 -5.40
C PRO A 237 9.95 41.91 -5.32
N ASP A 238 9.98 42.66 -6.42
CA ASP A 238 9.43 44.01 -6.50
C ASP A 238 7.96 44.03 -6.95
N CYS A 239 7.31 42.86 -7.10
CA CYS A 239 5.94 42.80 -7.56
C CYS A 239 4.99 43.50 -6.57
N PRO A 240 4.29 44.59 -6.96
CA PRO A 240 3.40 45.34 -6.07
C PRO A 240 2.08 44.60 -5.78
N ARG A 241 1.81 43.48 -6.46
CA ARG A 241 0.58 42.69 -6.29
C ARG A 241 0.74 41.60 -5.24
N CYS A 242 1.87 40.90 -5.24
CA CYS A 242 2.15 39.85 -4.25
C CYS A 242 3.26 40.23 -3.27
N ASN A 243 3.84 41.42 -3.38
CA ASN A 243 4.96 41.92 -2.55
C ASN A 243 6.13 40.92 -2.47
N GLY A 244 6.50 40.33 -3.61
CA GLY A 244 7.55 39.31 -3.67
C GLY A 244 7.21 37.94 -3.09
N ALA A 245 6.03 37.75 -2.47
CA ALA A 245 5.67 36.48 -1.81
C ALA A 245 5.23 35.36 -2.78
N GLY A 246 4.75 35.73 -3.97
CA GLY A 246 4.23 34.78 -4.96
C GLY A 246 2.93 34.08 -4.53
N ILE A 247 2.66 32.95 -5.17
CA ILE A 247 1.48 32.10 -4.98
C ILE A 247 1.94 30.73 -4.47
N SER A 248 1.32 30.28 -3.39
CA SER A 248 1.48 28.93 -2.84
C SER A 248 1.05 27.86 -3.84
N ARG A 249 1.92 26.88 -4.13
CA ARG A 249 1.55 25.73 -4.95
C ARG A 249 2.12 24.43 -4.37
N PRO A 250 1.26 23.45 -4.07
CA PRO A 250 1.73 22.10 -3.78
C PRO A 250 2.16 21.44 -5.10
N VAL A 251 3.34 20.82 -5.09
CA VAL A 251 3.86 20.01 -6.19
C VAL A 251 3.86 18.57 -5.73
N PHE A 252 3.21 17.70 -6.52
CA PHE A 252 3.16 16.27 -6.27
C PHE A 252 4.00 15.58 -7.34
N HIS A 253 5.03 14.84 -6.92
CA HIS A 253 5.89 14.11 -7.84
C HIS A 253 5.17 12.90 -8.44
N ASP A 254 5.61 12.47 -9.63
CA ASP A 254 5.02 11.32 -10.30
C ASP A 254 5.34 10.02 -9.54
N THR A 255 4.29 9.37 -9.07
CA THR A 255 4.42 8.14 -8.27
C THR A 255 4.91 6.93 -9.08
N ARG A 256 4.85 6.97 -10.41
CA ARG A 256 5.30 5.87 -11.29
C ARG A 256 6.80 5.66 -11.25
N ASP A 257 7.55 6.73 -10.98
CA ASP A 257 9.01 6.75 -11.03
C ASP A 257 9.65 6.63 -9.64
N LEU A 258 8.82 6.47 -8.59
CA LEU A 258 9.31 6.32 -7.22
C LEU A 258 10.05 5.00 -7.03
N THR A 259 11.26 5.10 -6.49
CA THR A 259 12.11 3.96 -6.15
C THR A 259 12.64 4.09 -4.72
N GLY A 260 13.31 3.04 -4.21
CA GLY A 260 14.00 3.07 -2.93
C GLY A 260 13.12 3.47 -1.73
N ALA A 261 13.68 4.29 -0.84
CA ALA A 261 13.05 4.74 0.40
C ALA A 261 11.76 5.54 0.15
N ALA A 262 11.75 6.46 -0.82
CA ALA A 262 10.53 7.23 -1.15
C ALA A 262 9.38 6.34 -1.61
N ARG A 263 9.67 5.28 -2.38
CA ARG A 263 8.65 4.31 -2.79
C ARG A 263 8.04 3.55 -1.60
N ARG A 264 8.83 3.27 -0.57
CA ARG A 264 8.36 2.60 0.65
C ARG A 264 7.57 3.54 1.56
N LEU A 265 7.96 4.82 1.59
CA LEU A 265 7.25 5.86 2.31
C LEU A 265 5.87 6.14 1.71
N PHE A 266 5.75 6.10 0.39
CA PHE A 266 4.48 6.29 -0.31
C PHE A 266 3.44 5.22 0.08
N ALA A 267 2.32 5.65 0.67
CA ALA A 267 1.25 4.76 1.07
C ALA A 267 0.09 4.75 0.07
N GLY A 268 -0.18 5.87 -0.60
CA GLY A 268 -1.27 6.03 -1.54
C GLY A 268 -1.66 7.48 -1.74
N VAL A 269 -2.75 7.71 -2.46
CA VAL A 269 -3.30 9.04 -2.73
C VAL A 269 -4.79 9.03 -2.41
N LYS A 270 -5.29 10.14 -1.87
CA LYS A 270 -6.71 10.35 -1.61
C LYS A 270 -7.19 11.62 -2.30
N GLU A 271 -8.23 11.49 -3.11
CA GLU A 271 -8.91 12.62 -3.74
C GLU A 271 -10.06 13.09 -2.84
N GLY A 272 -9.95 14.33 -2.37
CA GLY A 272 -10.96 14.99 -1.55
C GLY A 272 -11.60 16.18 -2.25
N LYS A 273 -12.61 16.77 -1.60
CA LYS A 273 -13.26 18.00 -2.08
C LYS A 273 -12.28 19.17 -2.24
N PHE A 274 -11.20 19.18 -1.45
CA PHE A 274 -10.21 20.25 -1.41
C PHE A 274 -8.95 19.95 -2.24
N GLY A 275 -8.94 18.86 -3.01
CA GLY A 275 -7.82 18.46 -3.86
C GLY A 275 -7.25 17.10 -3.47
N LEU A 276 -6.02 16.88 -3.93
CA LEU A 276 -5.30 15.61 -3.81
C LEU A 276 -4.44 15.61 -2.54
N GLU A 277 -4.57 14.56 -1.74
CA GLU A 277 -3.81 14.33 -0.51
C GLU A 277 -2.87 13.13 -0.71
N MET A 278 -1.57 13.35 -0.53
CA MET A 278 -0.55 12.30 -0.56
C MET A 278 -0.49 11.62 0.81
N ILE A 279 -0.72 10.31 0.86
CA ILE A 279 -0.66 9.54 2.10
C ILE A 279 0.73 8.92 2.20
N THR A 280 1.42 9.18 3.32
CA THR A 280 2.70 8.57 3.67
C THR A 280 2.55 7.55 4.79
N ARG A 281 3.53 6.64 4.90
CA ARG A 281 3.66 5.73 6.05
C ARG A 281 4.18 6.51 7.27
N ASN A 282 3.91 5.98 8.45
CA ASN A 282 4.32 6.60 9.70
C ASN A 282 5.84 6.42 9.95
N GLN A 283 6.61 7.48 9.76
CA GLN A 283 8.07 7.46 9.90
C GLN A 283 8.50 7.33 11.36
N ASP A 284 7.80 7.98 12.29
CA ASP A 284 8.11 7.92 13.72
C ASP A 284 7.89 6.52 14.28
N GLU A 285 6.83 5.84 13.85
CA GLU A 285 6.57 4.46 14.23
C GLU A 285 7.62 3.50 13.67
N ALA A 286 8.02 3.68 12.40
CA ALA A 286 9.11 2.92 11.80
C ALA A 286 10.42 3.13 12.59
N MET A 287 10.74 4.36 12.97
CA MET A 287 11.93 4.68 13.78
C MET A 287 11.87 4.05 15.17
N LYS A 288 10.70 4.05 15.82
CA LYS A 288 10.50 3.37 17.11
C LYS A 288 10.73 1.87 17.00
N LEU A 289 10.28 1.22 15.92
CA LEU A 289 10.50 -0.21 15.70
C LEU A 289 11.98 -0.54 15.50
N VAL A 290 12.71 0.31 14.74
CA VAL A 290 14.18 0.19 14.61
C VAL A 290 14.87 0.31 15.97
N ALA A 291 14.53 1.36 16.73
CA ALA A 291 15.15 1.61 18.03
C ALA A 291 14.82 0.52 19.07
N GLN A 292 13.62 -0.07 19.04
CA GLN A 292 13.27 -1.24 19.85
C GLN A 292 14.11 -2.46 19.47
N HIS A 293 14.28 -2.71 18.17
CA HIS A 293 15.08 -3.83 17.69
C HIS A 293 16.55 -3.70 18.10
N LEU A 294 17.09 -2.47 18.11
CA LEU A 294 18.44 -2.15 18.58
C LEU A 294 18.57 -2.12 20.12
N GLY A 295 17.48 -2.36 20.87
CA GLY A 295 17.50 -2.36 22.33
C GLY A 295 17.59 -0.98 22.98
N MET A 296 17.36 0.09 22.21
CA MET A 296 17.40 1.47 22.72
C MET A 296 16.17 1.83 23.57
N LEU A 297 15.05 1.12 23.37
CA LEU A 297 13.83 1.27 24.17
C LEU A 297 13.62 0.06 25.06
N LYS A 298 13.44 0.29 26.37
CA LYS A 298 13.05 -0.74 27.32
C LYS A 298 11.53 -0.94 27.23
N ASN A 299 11.10 -2.10 26.72
CA ASN A 299 9.68 -2.44 26.61
C ASN A 299 9.05 -2.83 27.97
N LYS A 300 9.87 -3.12 28.99
CA LYS A 300 9.41 -3.50 30.32
C LYS A 300 10.43 -3.07 31.38
N THR A 301 10.01 -2.22 32.30
CA THR A 301 10.76 -1.96 33.54
C THR A 301 10.35 -3.05 34.52
N GLU A 302 11.20 -4.06 34.71
CA GLU A 302 10.99 -5.01 35.80
C GLU A 302 11.36 -4.30 37.10
N LEU A 303 10.35 -4.01 37.93
CA LEU A 303 10.57 -3.51 39.28
C LEU A 303 11.02 -4.70 40.13
N SER A 304 12.32 -4.84 40.29
CA SER A 304 12.94 -5.73 41.26
C SER A 304 13.32 -4.93 42.51
N GLY A 305 13.27 -5.59 43.67
CA GLY A 305 13.79 -5.04 44.92
C GLY A 305 15.32 -4.85 44.89
N PRO A 306 15.91 -4.36 45.98
CA PRO A 306 17.36 -4.24 46.11
C PRO A 306 18.06 -5.53 45.68
N ASP A 307 19.10 -5.41 44.86
CA ASP A 307 19.90 -6.53 44.32
C ASP A 307 19.12 -7.57 43.48
N GLY A 308 18.00 -7.17 42.87
CA GLY A 308 17.22 -8.08 42.01
C GLY A 308 16.27 -9.01 42.77
N ALA A 309 16.12 -8.81 44.08
CA ALA A 309 15.22 -9.59 44.91
C ALA A 309 13.73 -9.36 44.55
N PRO A 310 12.82 -10.29 44.89
CA PRO A 310 11.37 -10.06 44.76
C PRO A 310 10.95 -8.79 45.51
N VAL A 311 10.03 -8.01 44.93
CA VAL A 311 9.44 -6.86 45.63
C VAL A 311 8.76 -7.36 46.89
N GLN A 312 9.26 -6.94 48.05
CA GLN A 312 8.64 -7.30 49.32
C GLN A 312 7.31 -6.56 49.44
N THR A 313 6.21 -7.33 49.41
CA THR A 313 4.87 -6.80 49.68
C THR A 313 4.54 -7.09 51.14
N GLU A 314 4.60 -6.08 52.00
CA GLU A 314 4.08 -6.18 53.36
C GLU A 314 2.56 -5.91 53.35
N THR A 315 1.76 -6.93 53.59
CA THR A 315 0.32 -6.80 53.83
C THR A 315 0.08 -6.42 55.28
N VAL A 316 -0.06 -5.11 55.55
CA VAL A 316 -0.42 -4.60 56.88
C VAL A 316 -1.94 -4.49 56.96
N ASN A 317 -2.57 -5.21 57.90
CA ASN A 317 -3.99 -5.04 58.22
C ASN A 317 -4.17 -3.77 59.07
N LEU A 318 -4.34 -2.64 58.41
CA LEU A 318 -4.62 -1.35 59.05
C LEU A 318 -6.12 -1.17 59.22
N THR A 319 -6.53 -0.58 60.35
CA THR A 319 -7.91 -0.11 60.49
C THR A 319 -8.16 1.09 59.56
N PRO A 320 -9.43 1.40 59.19
CA PRO A 320 -9.73 2.50 58.27
C PRO A 320 -9.17 3.87 58.72
N GLN A 321 -9.04 4.09 60.03
CA GLN A 321 -8.50 5.33 60.59
C GLN A 321 -6.97 5.39 60.49
N GLU A 322 -6.28 4.30 60.79
CA GLU A 322 -4.81 4.20 60.68
C GLU A 322 -4.35 4.24 59.22
N ALA A 323 -5.12 3.64 58.31
CA ALA A 323 -4.89 3.76 56.87
C ALA A 323 -5.01 5.23 56.42
N ALA A 324 -6.04 5.94 56.87
CA ALA A 324 -6.25 7.35 56.52
C ALA A 324 -5.11 8.25 57.01
N GLU A 325 -4.59 8.03 58.23
CA GLU A 325 -3.42 8.76 58.75
C GLU A 325 -2.13 8.42 57.99
N ALA A 326 -1.90 7.15 57.66
CA ALA A 326 -0.75 6.72 56.86
C ALA A 326 -0.76 7.33 55.46
N TYR A 327 -1.92 7.35 54.79
CA TYR A 327 -2.09 8.03 53.50
C TYR A 327 -1.84 9.53 53.59
N LYS A 328 -2.30 10.18 54.66
CA LYS A 328 -2.08 11.61 54.90
C LYS A 328 -0.59 11.94 55.08
N LYS A 329 0.16 11.06 55.75
CA LYS A 329 1.62 11.18 55.92
C LYS A 329 2.42 10.96 54.64
N LEU A 330 1.93 10.09 53.75
CA LEU A 330 2.57 9.77 52.47
C LEU A 330 2.37 10.87 51.41
N MET A 331 1.28 11.61 51.49
CA MET A 331 0.90 12.63 50.50
C MET A 331 1.44 14.04 50.80
N GLY A 332 2.10 14.24 51.96
CA GLY A 332 2.66 15.53 52.38
C GLY A 332 1.63 16.43 53.03
#